data_AF-A0A4S4MUS4-F1
#
_entry.id   AF-A0A4S4MUS4-F1
#
_cell.length_a   1.000
_cell.length_b   1.000
_cell.length_c   1.000
_cell.angle_alpha   90.00
_cell.angle_beta   90.00
_cell.angle_gamma   90.00
#
_symmetry.space_group_name_H-M   'P 1'
#
loop_
_entity.id
_entity.type
_entity.pdbx_description
1 polymer ?
#
loop_
_entity_poly.entity_id
_entity_poly.type
_entity_poly.pdbx_seq_one_letter_code
_entity_poly.pdbx_strand_id
1 'polypeptide(L)'
;MGEPPSRSMQNLTYVLLDMETLSPRALKEELDCEIAVGILAGHLRNPIIDRERLVGDLMVPNNLFPFVLSLLDDTTTTILIQWFEDSFPRSIESYTDSVASQLLAQLSMLFLRLQNQMTDLQDKHRRVQAAVSCLNIVSSLSFPIQATALSGNNTGPGRKQKSQRERKVQRAQYSRRASSAPDSRPFDELNLDVPTSADEAADLVAWILQEQSRILQSYLQAIRRPELAVLMREVFFVTSSRGEQGGTPDDHVSSSATTNSTAEIISPVPSEGSVYPQVQPLQAALHFDTVDGFGDWNIHITGRAESDLRFFRRRDPKLFDIVLKKIKELSHGQFSRDNHKQLDLAGSDIQIPIYEAKMTGDSRLVYQVDCVTEYIKQEIGNMRHNGQCEQQVLRVFGIYTHKQMKRRFWKAVSHNLGGKGSEYRDRTNKDIPLSQAVLTGKHVMRVR
;
A
#
# COMPACT_ATOMS: atom_id res chain seq x y z
N MET A 1 3.69 35.99 -14.91
CA MET A 1 3.55 35.64 -13.49
C MET A 1 2.12 35.16 -13.28
N GLY A 2 1.91 33.85 -13.31
CA GLY A 2 0.69 33.22 -12.82
C GLY A 2 1.06 32.52 -11.53
N GLU A 3 0.37 32.85 -10.43
CA GLU A 3 0.47 32.09 -9.19
C GLU A 3 0.19 30.61 -9.46
N PRO A 4 0.95 29.68 -8.86
CA PRO A 4 0.57 28.28 -8.91
C PRO A 4 -0.75 28.10 -8.15
N PRO A 5 -1.65 27.21 -8.61
CA PRO A 5 -2.91 26.98 -7.94
C PRO A 5 -2.65 26.56 -6.49
N SER A 6 -3.15 27.37 -5.56
CA SER A 6 -3.18 27.05 -4.14
C SER A 6 -3.76 25.65 -3.98
N ARG A 7 -3.02 24.75 -3.31
CA ARG A 7 -3.53 23.43 -2.88
C ARG A 7 -4.91 23.67 -2.25
N SER A 8 -5.97 23.31 -2.96
CA SER A 8 -7.30 23.27 -2.40
C SER A 8 -7.21 22.41 -1.14
N MET A 9 -7.56 22.97 0.02
CA MET A 9 -7.72 22.21 1.26
C MET A 9 -8.88 21.24 1.07
N GLN A 10 -8.62 20.13 0.37
CA GLN A 10 -9.45 18.96 0.44
C GLN A 10 -9.25 18.43 1.86
N ASN A 11 -10.35 18.30 2.61
CA ASN A 11 -10.33 17.68 3.94
C ASN A 11 -9.97 16.20 3.75
N LEU A 12 -8.68 15.90 3.67
CA LEU A 12 -8.18 14.53 3.59
C LEU A 12 -8.49 13.83 4.90
N THR A 13 -9.05 12.63 4.80
CA THR A 13 -9.40 11.83 5.96
C THR A 13 -8.21 10.97 6.34
N TYR A 14 -7.78 11.07 7.59
CA TYR A 14 -6.79 10.16 8.14
C TYR A 14 -7.47 8.88 8.61
N VAL A 15 -7.00 7.74 8.10
CA VAL A 15 -7.40 6.42 8.58
C VAL A 15 -6.36 5.95 9.59
N LEU A 16 -6.78 5.76 10.84
CA LEU A 16 -5.94 5.11 11.84
C LEU A 16 -5.85 3.62 11.48
N LEU A 17 -4.71 3.20 10.92
CA LEU A 17 -4.40 1.78 10.77
C LEU A 17 -4.14 1.17 12.14
N ASP A 18 -4.74 0.01 12.39
CA ASP A 18 -4.35 -0.83 13.51
C ASP A 18 -2.98 -1.47 13.19
N MET A 19 -1.90 -0.80 13.58
CA MET A 19 -0.54 -1.25 13.31
C MET A 19 -0.21 -2.60 13.96
N GLU A 20 -0.99 -3.07 14.96
CA GLU A 20 -0.84 -4.43 15.49
C GLU A 20 -1.19 -5.50 14.44
N THR A 21 -2.14 -5.20 13.54
CA THR A 21 -2.53 -6.10 12.44
C THR A 21 -1.46 -6.20 11.36
N LEU A 22 -0.58 -5.19 11.26
CA LEU A 22 0.58 -5.18 10.37
C LEU A 22 1.86 -5.63 11.08
N SER A 23 1.75 -6.18 12.29
CA SER A 23 2.90 -6.66 13.04
C SER A 23 3.45 -7.96 12.45
N PRO A 24 4.75 -8.22 12.62
CA PRO A 24 5.38 -9.49 12.24
C PRO A 24 4.72 -10.71 12.86
N ARG A 25 4.07 -10.56 14.02
CA ARG A 25 3.33 -11.67 14.67
C ARG A 25 1.98 -11.91 14.01
N ALA A 26 1.29 -10.85 13.58
CA ALA A 26 0.02 -10.92 12.88
C ALA A 26 0.18 -11.39 11.43
N LEU A 27 1.28 -11.02 10.76
CA LEU A 27 1.50 -11.32 9.33
C LEU A 27 2.24 -12.65 9.07
N LYS A 28 2.41 -13.51 10.08
CA LYS A 28 3.10 -14.81 9.91
C LYS A 28 2.35 -15.74 8.96
N GLU A 29 1.04 -15.76 9.08
CA GLU A 29 0.18 -16.57 8.21
C GLU A 29 -0.04 -15.82 6.90
N GLU A 30 0.12 -16.53 5.79
CA GLU A 30 -0.08 -15.97 4.44
C GLU A 30 -1.46 -15.30 4.28
N LEU A 31 -2.47 -15.89 4.92
CA LEU A 31 -3.84 -15.41 4.97
C LEU A 31 -3.99 -14.04 5.65
N ASP A 32 -3.43 -13.89 6.85
CA ASP A 32 -3.50 -12.66 7.61
C ASP A 32 -2.76 -11.54 6.85
N CYS A 33 -1.68 -11.92 6.15
CA CYS A 33 -0.90 -11.03 5.30
C CYS A 33 -1.69 -10.53 4.08
N GLU A 34 -2.31 -11.43 3.30
CA GLU A 34 -3.14 -11.06 2.14
C GLU A 34 -4.28 -10.11 2.52
N ILE A 35 -4.93 -10.35 3.67
CA ILE A 35 -6.07 -9.54 4.10
C ILE A 35 -5.61 -8.16 4.57
N ALA A 36 -4.57 -8.09 5.40
CA ALA A 36 -4.04 -6.82 5.87
C ALA A 36 -3.54 -5.95 4.70
N VAL A 37 -2.83 -6.55 3.74
CA VAL A 37 -2.39 -5.86 2.52
C VAL A 37 -3.57 -5.46 1.64
N GLY A 38 -4.61 -6.28 1.53
CA GLY A 38 -5.83 -5.95 0.77
C GLY A 38 -6.60 -4.76 1.36
N ILE A 39 -6.73 -4.68 2.68
CA ILE A 39 -7.33 -3.52 3.37
C ILE A 39 -6.49 -2.26 3.10
N LEU A 40 -5.17 -2.37 3.23
CA LEU A 40 -4.25 -1.28 2.98
C LEU A 40 -4.30 -0.81 1.52
N ALA A 41 -4.37 -1.73 0.57
CA ALA A 41 -4.53 -1.41 -0.85
C ALA A 41 -5.84 -0.64 -1.10
N GLY A 42 -6.93 -1.03 -0.45
CA GLY A 42 -8.19 -0.29 -0.49
C GLY A 42 -8.05 1.15 -0.02
N HIS A 43 -7.28 1.39 1.05
CA HIS A 43 -7.02 2.73 1.55
C HIS A 43 -6.14 3.55 0.60
N LEU A 44 -5.06 2.96 0.08
CA LEU A 44 -4.15 3.63 -0.86
C LEU A 44 -4.84 4.04 -2.17
N ARG A 45 -5.83 3.27 -2.62
CA ARG A 45 -6.65 3.60 -3.79
C ARG A 45 -7.63 4.74 -3.54
N ASN A 46 -8.04 4.98 -2.30
CA ASN A 46 -9.02 6.00 -1.98
C ASN A 46 -8.39 7.41 -2.07
N PRO A 47 -8.85 8.29 -2.97
CA PRO A 47 -8.28 9.63 -3.15
C PRO A 47 -8.51 10.57 -1.96
N ILE A 48 -9.47 10.27 -1.08
CA ILE A 48 -9.80 11.09 0.10
C ILE A 48 -8.81 10.84 1.24
N ILE A 49 -8.08 9.72 1.21
CA ILE A 49 -7.16 9.36 2.30
C ILE A 49 -5.86 10.14 2.20
N ASP A 50 -5.38 10.61 3.35
CA ASP A 50 -4.06 11.19 3.49
C ASP A 50 -2.97 10.12 3.31
N ARG A 51 -2.53 9.95 2.05
CA ARG A 51 -1.49 9.00 1.67
C ARG A 51 -0.14 9.33 2.28
N GLU A 52 0.16 10.61 2.49
CA GLU A 52 1.43 11.04 3.05
C GLU A 52 1.58 10.51 4.46
N ARG A 53 0.56 10.73 5.29
CA ARG A 53 0.53 10.22 6.66
C ARG A 53 0.49 8.70 6.72
N LEU A 54 -0.30 8.08 5.84
CA LEU A 54 -0.40 6.61 5.75
C LEU A 54 0.95 5.95 5.42
N VAL A 55 1.68 6.49 4.44
CA VAL A 55 3.02 6.01 4.10
C VAL A 55 4.00 6.28 5.24
N GLY A 56 3.92 7.44 5.89
CA GLY A 56 4.69 7.75 7.08
C GLY A 56 4.51 6.70 8.18
N ASP A 57 3.27 6.30 8.47
CA ASP A 57 2.97 5.26 9.45
C ASP A 57 3.57 3.90 9.07
N LEU A 58 3.59 3.53 7.78
CA LEU A 58 4.20 2.30 7.28
C LEU A 58 5.73 2.30 7.32
N MET A 59 6.35 3.48 7.36
CA MET A 59 7.79 3.66 7.44
C MET A 59 8.32 3.64 8.88
N VAL A 60 7.44 3.76 9.89
CA VAL A 60 7.83 3.71 11.30
C VAL A 60 8.36 2.31 11.68
N PRO A 61 7.67 1.20 11.37
CA PRO A 61 8.22 -0.12 11.64
C PRO A 61 9.29 -0.49 10.60
N ASN A 62 10.40 -1.04 11.08
CA ASN A 62 11.53 -1.42 10.23
C ASN A 62 11.09 -2.37 9.10
N ASN A 63 11.36 -1.95 7.86
CA ASN A 63 11.10 -2.71 6.64
C ASN A 63 9.63 -3.10 6.40
N LEU A 64 8.65 -2.51 7.10
CA LEU A 64 7.23 -2.79 6.84
C LEU A 64 6.80 -2.25 5.48
N PHE A 65 7.09 -0.98 5.18
CA PHE A 65 6.80 -0.39 3.87
C PHE A 65 7.31 -1.22 2.68
N PRO A 66 8.62 -1.57 2.57
CA PRO A 66 9.12 -2.37 1.44
C PRO A 66 8.52 -3.77 1.40
N PHE A 67 8.20 -4.37 2.55
CA PHE A 67 7.51 -5.66 2.62
C PHE A 67 6.07 -5.57 2.09
N VAL A 68 5.30 -4.60 2.54
CA VAL A 68 3.93 -4.40 2.03
C VAL A 68 3.95 -4.07 0.54
N LEU A 69 4.86 -3.20 0.11
CA LEU A 69 4.97 -2.79 -1.29
C LEU A 69 5.25 -4.00 -2.21
N SER A 70 6.04 -4.98 -1.78
CA SER A 70 6.29 -6.20 -2.56
C SER A 70 5.04 -7.09 -2.72
N LEU A 71 4.02 -6.89 -1.88
CA LEU A 71 2.77 -7.67 -1.85
C LEU A 71 1.56 -6.97 -2.45
N LEU A 72 1.62 -5.66 -2.67
CA LEU A 72 0.51 -4.92 -3.31
C LEU A 72 0.20 -5.48 -4.70
N ASP A 73 -0.97 -5.19 -5.22
CA ASP A 73 -1.26 -5.44 -6.64
C ASP A 73 -0.70 -4.32 -7.53
N ASP A 74 -0.63 -4.56 -8.83
CA ASP A 74 -0.04 -3.63 -9.78
C ASP A 74 -0.83 -2.33 -9.88
N THR A 75 -2.17 -2.38 -9.80
CA THR A 75 -3.01 -1.18 -9.85
C THR A 75 -2.72 -0.25 -8.67
N THR A 76 -2.68 -0.79 -7.46
CA THR A 76 -2.36 -0.01 -6.25
C THR A 76 -0.93 0.54 -6.31
N THR A 77 0.01 -0.27 -6.80
CA THR A 77 1.41 0.12 -6.95
C THR A 77 1.56 1.28 -7.92
N THR A 78 0.90 1.23 -9.09
CA THR A 78 0.91 2.32 -10.06
C THR A 78 0.33 3.60 -9.47
N ILE A 79 -0.79 3.51 -8.74
CA ILE A 79 -1.38 4.66 -8.05
C ILE A 79 -0.40 5.27 -7.05
N LEU A 80 0.30 4.44 -6.27
CA LEU A 80 1.26 4.91 -5.27
C LEU A 80 2.49 5.56 -5.93
N ILE A 81 3.04 4.97 -6.98
CA ILE A 81 4.18 5.53 -7.72
C ILE A 81 3.79 6.86 -8.38
N GLN A 82 2.61 6.92 -9.02
CA GLN A 82 2.11 8.15 -9.62
C GLN A 82 1.89 9.23 -8.57
N TRP A 83 1.34 8.87 -7.40
CA TRP A 83 1.19 9.81 -6.30
C TRP A 83 2.53 10.37 -5.84
N PHE A 84 3.56 9.54 -5.66
CA PHE A 84 4.91 10.01 -5.31
C PHE A 84 5.51 10.94 -6.36
N GLU A 85 5.25 10.69 -7.65
CA GLU A 85 5.69 11.55 -8.74
C GLU A 85 4.99 12.91 -8.70
N ASP A 86 3.67 12.91 -8.55
CA ASP A 86 2.85 14.12 -8.53
C ASP A 86 3.10 14.97 -7.27
N SER A 87 3.31 14.30 -6.13
CA SER A 87 3.53 14.95 -4.84
C SER A 87 4.99 15.22 -4.51
N PHE A 88 5.94 14.89 -5.40
CA PHE A 88 7.36 15.03 -5.12
C PHE A 88 7.73 16.50 -4.84
N PRO A 89 8.49 16.79 -3.78
CA PRO A 89 8.92 18.16 -3.44
C PRO A 89 9.70 18.84 -4.57
N ARG A 90 9.40 20.11 -4.83
CA ARG A 90 10.07 20.93 -5.87
C ARG A 90 10.99 22.02 -5.30
N SER A 91 11.10 22.10 -3.99
CA SER A 91 12.00 23.02 -3.29
C SER A 91 12.79 22.29 -2.21
N ILE A 92 13.95 22.85 -1.84
CA ILE A 92 14.80 22.30 -0.77
C ILE A 92 14.01 22.18 0.54
N GLU A 93 13.32 23.25 0.94
CA GLU A 93 12.57 23.32 2.20
C GLU A 93 11.46 22.28 2.28
N SER A 94 10.76 22.02 1.16
CA SER A 94 9.73 20.98 1.12
C SER A 94 10.30 19.58 1.03
N TYR A 95 11.54 19.42 0.56
CA TYR A 95 12.18 18.13 0.39
C TYR A 95 12.71 17.55 1.70
N THR A 96 13.42 18.34 2.50
CA THR A 96 14.14 17.85 3.69
C THR A 96 13.23 17.10 4.66
N ASP A 97 12.02 17.60 4.89
CA ASP A 97 11.08 17.02 5.86
C ASP A 97 10.03 16.10 5.22
N SER A 98 10.06 15.93 3.90
CA SER A 98 9.06 15.13 3.19
C SER A 98 9.15 13.64 3.49
N VAL A 99 8.01 12.95 3.37
CA VAL A 99 7.96 11.48 3.38
C VAL A 99 8.81 10.91 2.23
N ALA A 100 8.90 11.61 1.09
CA ALA A 100 9.68 11.16 -0.06
C ALA A 100 11.20 11.12 0.23
N SER A 101 11.76 12.13 0.90
CA SER A 101 13.19 12.15 1.24
C SER A 101 13.53 11.08 2.29
N GLN A 102 12.67 10.94 3.31
CA GLN A 102 12.81 9.92 4.35
C GLN A 102 12.75 8.52 3.75
N LEU A 103 11.79 8.28 2.85
CA LEU A 103 11.63 6.99 2.20
C LEU A 103 12.82 6.68 1.30
N LEU A 104 13.26 7.66 0.51
CA LEU A 104 14.42 7.51 -0.36
C LEU A 104 15.68 7.14 0.44
N ALA A 105 15.91 7.80 1.58
CA ALA A 105 17.02 7.46 2.48
C ALA A 105 16.89 6.04 3.05
N GLN A 106 15.70 5.65 3.51
CA GLN A 106 15.45 4.30 4.03
C GLN A 106 15.66 3.21 2.96
N LEU A 107 15.13 3.40 1.76
CA LEU A 107 15.26 2.45 0.65
C LEU A 107 16.69 2.38 0.14
N SER A 108 17.38 3.51 0.05
CA SER A 108 18.80 3.59 -0.30
C SER A 108 19.65 2.73 0.65
N MET A 109 19.40 2.80 1.96
CA MET A 109 20.07 1.97 2.97
C MET A 109 19.63 0.50 2.93
N LEU A 110 18.37 0.21 2.63
CA LEU A 110 17.90 -1.16 2.45
C LEU A 110 18.63 -1.84 1.28
N PHE A 111 18.66 -1.19 0.12
CA PHE A 111 19.32 -1.74 -1.07
C PHE A 111 20.84 -1.84 -0.93
N LEU A 112 21.47 -0.97 -0.14
CA LEU A 112 22.87 -1.11 0.26
C LEU A 112 23.12 -2.36 1.11
N ARG A 113 22.18 -2.75 1.97
CA ARG A 113 22.30 -3.97 2.79
C ARG A 113 22.04 -5.25 2.01
N LEU A 114 21.20 -5.20 0.97
CA LEU A 114 20.83 -6.37 0.14
C LEU A 114 21.90 -6.75 -0.90
N GLN A 115 23.03 -6.06 -0.92
CA GLN A 115 23.77 -5.75 -2.13
C GLN A 115 24.78 -6.80 -2.61
N ASN A 116 24.47 -8.08 -2.53
CA ASN A 116 25.31 -9.10 -3.15
C ASN A 116 25.06 -9.31 -4.66
N GLN A 117 24.08 -8.65 -5.32
CA GLN A 117 23.73 -9.00 -6.73
C GLN A 117 23.41 -7.85 -7.73
N MET A 118 23.47 -6.56 -7.39
CA MET A 118 23.11 -5.49 -8.36
C MET A 118 24.00 -4.23 -8.27
N THR A 119 24.86 -4.03 -9.28
CA THR A 119 25.82 -2.91 -9.38
C THR A 119 25.18 -1.53 -9.52
N ASP A 120 24.06 -1.43 -10.23
CA ASP A 120 23.30 -0.17 -10.45
C ASP A 120 22.76 0.46 -9.13
N LEU A 121 22.58 -0.35 -8.08
CA LEU A 121 22.03 0.13 -6.81
C LEU A 121 23.07 0.82 -5.92
N GLN A 122 24.36 0.51 -6.08
CA GLN A 122 25.45 1.22 -5.39
C GLN A 122 25.59 2.66 -5.88
N ASP A 123 25.51 2.85 -7.19
CA ASP A 123 25.58 4.18 -7.80
C ASP A 123 24.41 5.05 -7.31
N LYS A 124 23.19 4.50 -7.31
CA LYS A 124 22.00 5.17 -6.77
C LYS A 124 22.14 5.54 -5.29
N HIS A 125 22.71 4.66 -4.46
CA HIS A 125 22.96 4.98 -3.06
C HIS A 125 23.89 6.19 -2.90
N ARG A 126 25.01 6.21 -3.63
CA ARG A 126 25.96 7.33 -3.62
C ARG A 126 25.30 8.63 -4.08
N ARG A 127 24.53 8.61 -5.17
CA ARG A 127 23.80 9.78 -5.67
C ARG A 127 22.80 10.35 -4.66
N VAL A 128 22.12 9.50 -3.89
CA VAL A 128 21.21 9.94 -2.82
C VAL A 128 21.97 10.68 -1.71
N GLN A 129 23.13 10.16 -1.29
CA GLN A 129 23.96 10.80 -0.26
C GLN A 129 24.57 12.13 -0.73
N ALA A 130 25.09 12.15 -1.96
CA ALA A 130 25.66 13.34 -2.57
C ALA A 130 24.61 14.45 -2.74
N ALA A 131 23.38 14.11 -3.15
CA ALA A 131 22.30 15.07 -3.34
C ALA A 131 21.95 15.84 -2.08
N VAL A 132 21.81 15.17 -0.93
CA VAL A 132 21.52 15.85 0.36
C VAL A 132 22.65 16.84 0.70
N SER A 133 23.90 16.44 0.47
CA SER A 133 25.07 17.29 0.70
C SER A 133 25.09 18.50 -0.24
N CYS A 134 24.82 18.31 -1.54
CA CYS A 134 24.70 19.40 -2.51
C CYS A 134 23.59 20.40 -2.14
N LEU A 135 22.38 19.92 -1.81
CA LEU A 135 21.26 20.79 -1.46
C LEU A 135 21.57 21.65 -0.22
N ASN A 136 22.24 21.06 0.78
CA ASN A 136 22.69 21.80 1.96
C ASN A 136 23.71 22.89 1.59
N ILE A 137 24.70 22.60 0.74
CA ILE A 137 25.67 23.60 0.28
C ILE A 137 24.95 24.70 -0.51
N VAL A 138 24.11 24.35 -1.48
CA VAL A 138 23.36 25.31 -2.30
C VAL A 138 22.49 26.23 -1.44
N SER A 139 21.83 25.71 -0.40
CA SER A 139 21.04 26.51 0.54
C SER A 139 21.87 27.54 1.33
N SER A 140 23.18 27.30 1.47
CA SER A 140 24.11 28.17 2.19
C SER A 140 24.80 29.21 1.28
N LEU A 141 24.70 29.06 -0.05
CA LEU A 141 25.32 29.98 -1.01
C LEU A 141 24.61 31.33 -0.98
N SER A 142 25.38 32.41 -0.83
CA SER A 142 24.86 33.78 -0.96
C SER A 142 25.31 34.40 -2.27
N PHE A 143 24.40 34.53 -3.23
CA PHE A 143 24.68 35.22 -4.48
C PHE A 143 24.50 36.73 -4.29
N PRO A 144 25.43 37.57 -4.81
CA PRO A 144 25.19 39.00 -4.83
C PRO A 144 23.98 39.27 -5.73
N ILE A 145 22.92 39.83 -5.16
CA ILE A 145 21.81 40.40 -5.92
C ILE A 145 22.47 41.40 -6.89
N GLN A 146 22.44 41.12 -8.19
CA GLN A 146 22.73 42.14 -9.17
C GLN A 146 21.65 43.20 -8.97
N ALA A 147 21.99 44.24 -8.22
CA ALA A 147 21.22 45.46 -8.21
C ALA A 147 21.17 45.89 -9.68
N THR A 148 20.02 45.68 -10.29
CA THR A 148 19.72 46.22 -11.60
C THR A 148 20.13 47.68 -11.57
N ALA A 149 21.17 47.99 -12.35
CA ALA A 149 21.64 49.33 -12.58
C ALA A 149 20.59 50.06 -13.42
N LEU A 150 19.39 50.25 -12.87
CA LEU A 150 18.52 51.33 -13.28
C LEU A 150 19.04 52.57 -12.58
N SER A 151 19.96 53.22 -13.28
CA SER A 151 20.26 54.63 -13.10
C SER A 151 18.94 55.40 -13.17
N GLY A 152 18.37 55.68 -12.01
CA GLY A 152 17.13 56.40 -11.84
C GLY A 152 17.25 57.25 -10.59
N ASN A 153 17.73 58.48 -10.78
CA ASN A 153 17.69 59.53 -9.76
C ASN A 153 16.30 59.58 -9.13
N ASN A 154 16.19 59.15 -7.88
CA ASN A 154 15.05 59.48 -7.03
C ASN A 154 15.55 59.91 -5.66
N THR A 155 15.77 61.22 -5.55
CA THR A 155 15.93 61.98 -4.31
C THR A 155 14.59 62.03 -3.57
N GLY A 156 14.37 61.07 -2.66
CA GLY A 156 13.31 61.12 -1.65
C GLY A 156 13.91 61.34 -0.25
N PRO A 157 13.40 62.28 0.56
CA PRO A 157 13.99 62.61 1.85
C PRO A 157 13.57 61.55 2.89
N GLY A 158 14.54 60.89 3.54
CA GLY A 158 14.25 60.11 4.75
C GLY A 158 15.06 58.83 4.99
N ARG A 159 15.92 58.36 4.06
CA ARG A 159 16.79 57.21 4.36
C ARG A 159 18.07 57.67 5.06
N LYS A 160 18.15 57.44 6.39
CA LYS A 160 19.38 57.55 7.17
C LYS A 160 20.50 56.77 6.45
N GLN A 161 21.50 57.49 5.93
CA GLN A 161 22.65 56.87 5.30
C GLN A 161 23.38 56.04 6.34
N LYS A 162 23.42 54.71 6.14
CA LYS A 162 24.26 53.80 6.94
C LYS A 162 25.69 54.35 7.01
N SER A 163 26.23 54.41 8.21
CA SER A 163 27.56 54.92 8.50
C SER A 163 28.61 54.16 7.67
N GLN A 164 29.68 54.85 7.26
CA GLN A 164 30.82 54.25 6.55
C GLN A 164 31.39 53.03 7.29
N ARG A 165 31.29 53.03 8.63
CA ARG A 165 31.68 51.91 9.50
C ARG A 165 30.75 50.70 9.35
N GLU A 166 29.44 50.91 9.25
CA GLU A 166 28.46 49.83 9.04
C GLU A 166 28.60 49.20 7.65
N ARG A 167 28.88 50.02 6.61
CA ARG A 167 29.16 49.52 5.26
C ARG A 167 30.43 48.68 5.22
N LYS A 168 31.47 49.08 5.97
CA LYS A 168 32.74 48.34 6.05
C LYS A 168 32.58 47.03 6.85
N VAL A 169 31.79 47.02 7.92
CA VAL A 169 31.47 45.81 8.69
C VAL A 169 30.61 44.85 7.88
N GLN A 170 29.58 45.33 7.17
CA GLN A 170 28.81 44.49 6.24
C GLN A 170 29.71 43.93 5.14
N ARG A 171 30.51 44.76 4.45
CA ARG A 171 31.46 44.26 3.43
C ARG A 171 32.45 43.24 3.99
N ALA A 172 32.97 43.44 5.20
CA ALA A 172 33.87 42.49 5.84
C ALA A 172 33.17 41.17 6.25
N GLN A 173 31.91 41.24 6.71
CA GLN A 173 31.09 40.05 6.99
C GLN A 173 30.73 39.28 5.70
N TYR A 174 30.38 39.98 4.62
CA TYR A 174 30.13 39.38 3.31
C TYR A 174 31.41 38.79 2.70
N SER A 175 32.54 39.50 2.79
CA SER A 175 33.85 39.01 2.34
C SER A 175 34.30 37.77 3.10
N ARG A 176 34.03 37.69 4.42
CA ARG A 176 34.35 36.50 5.23
C ARG A 176 33.42 35.31 4.95
N ARG A 177 32.17 35.55 4.55
CA ARG A 177 31.23 34.48 4.12
C ARG A 177 31.49 33.99 2.70
N ALA A 178 31.95 34.86 1.81
CA ALA A 178 32.32 34.50 0.43
C ALA A 178 33.71 33.86 0.31
N SER A 179 34.54 33.88 1.36
CA SER A 179 35.93 33.40 1.31
C SER A 179 36.13 31.93 1.66
N SER A 180 35.10 31.21 2.14
CA SER A 180 35.16 29.75 2.17
C SER A 180 34.65 29.23 0.84
N ALA A 181 35.56 28.79 -0.02
CA ALA A 181 35.16 28.04 -1.21
C ALA A 181 34.27 26.86 -0.74
N PRO A 182 33.06 26.70 -1.31
CA PRO A 182 32.20 25.56 -0.97
C PRO A 182 32.94 24.25 -1.30
N ASP A 183 32.68 23.21 -0.52
CA ASP A 183 33.22 21.87 -0.79
C ASP A 183 32.69 21.38 -2.15
N SER A 184 33.58 21.19 -3.12
CA SER A 184 33.20 20.77 -4.48
C SER A 184 32.89 19.27 -4.57
N ARG A 185 33.36 18.47 -3.60
CA ARG A 185 33.31 17.00 -3.68
C ARG A 185 31.90 16.45 -3.93
N PRO A 186 30.83 16.93 -3.26
CA PRO A 186 29.49 16.42 -3.52
C PRO A 186 28.98 16.71 -4.93
N PHE A 187 29.43 17.82 -5.54
CA PHE A 187 29.11 18.17 -6.91
C PHE A 187 29.90 17.30 -7.90
N ASP A 188 31.19 17.08 -7.63
CA ASP A 188 32.05 16.20 -8.41
C ASP A 188 31.50 14.77 -8.46
N GLU A 189 30.97 14.25 -7.33
CA GLU A 189 30.32 12.93 -7.25
C GLU A 189 29.07 12.79 -8.12
N LEU A 190 28.39 13.90 -8.41
CA LEU A 190 27.23 13.95 -9.31
C LEU A 190 27.61 14.38 -10.74
N ASN A 191 28.89 14.68 -11.00
CA ASN A 191 29.38 15.32 -12.22
C ASN A 191 28.68 16.66 -12.51
N LEU A 192 28.52 17.48 -11.48
CA LEU A 192 27.90 18.80 -11.54
C LEU A 192 28.91 19.89 -11.21
N ASP A 193 28.69 21.09 -11.76
CA ASP A 193 29.46 22.27 -11.42
C ASP A 193 28.84 23.00 -10.22
N VAL A 194 29.67 23.70 -9.45
CA VAL A 194 29.21 24.58 -8.37
C VAL A 194 28.52 25.79 -8.99
N PRO A 195 27.26 26.10 -8.62
CA PRO A 195 26.52 27.19 -9.24
C PRO A 195 27.14 28.54 -8.87
N THR A 196 27.26 29.43 -9.86
CA THR A 196 27.87 30.76 -9.72
C THR A 196 26.84 31.89 -9.65
N SER A 197 25.58 31.59 -9.98
CA SER A 197 24.45 32.51 -9.93
C SER A 197 23.23 31.90 -9.22
N ALA A 198 22.29 32.76 -8.82
CA ALA A 198 21.03 32.32 -8.21
C ALA A 198 20.15 31.51 -9.18
N ASP A 199 20.19 31.85 -10.47
CA ASP A 199 19.44 31.14 -11.51
C ASP A 199 20.04 29.74 -11.74
N GLU A 200 21.37 29.64 -11.87
CA GLU A 200 22.08 28.35 -11.94
C GLU A 200 21.83 27.48 -10.70
N ALA A 201 21.78 28.08 -9.52
CA ALA A 201 21.45 27.36 -8.29
C ALA A 201 20.01 26.83 -8.28
N ALA A 202 19.05 27.60 -8.81
CA ALA A 202 17.66 27.16 -8.92
C ALA A 202 17.49 26.01 -9.92
N ASP A 203 18.14 26.11 -11.08
CA ASP A 203 18.15 25.05 -12.09
C ASP A 203 18.81 23.77 -11.57
N LEU A 204 19.93 23.91 -10.85
CA LEU A 204 20.63 22.80 -10.22
C LEU A 204 19.76 22.10 -9.17
N VAL A 205 19.06 22.85 -8.31
CA VAL A 205 18.12 22.30 -7.32
C VAL A 205 17.00 21.53 -8.02
N ALA A 206 16.40 22.09 -9.06
CA ALA A 206 15.35 21.43 -9.82
C ALA A 206 15.84 20.11 -10.44
N TRP A 207 17.06 20.11 -11.01
CA TRP A 207 17.69 18.90 -11.55
C TRP A 207 17.94 17.85 -10.47
N ILE A 208 18.53 18.22 -9.33
CA ILE A 208 18.82 17.29 -8.23
C ILE A 208 17.53 16.66 -7.72
N LEU A 209 16.49 17.46 -7.47
CA LEU A 209 15.21 16.95 -6.98
C LEU A 209 14.54 16.03 -8.01
N GLN A 210 14.61 16.34 -9.29
CA GLN A 210 14.11 15.47 -10.35
C GLN A 210 14.86 14.12 -10.37
N GLU A 211 16.18 14.14 -10.22
CA GLU A 211 16.98 12.93 -10.18
C GLU A 211 16.66 12.08 -8.94
N GLN A 212 16.49 12.70 -7.77
CA GLN A 212 16.06 12.00 -6.55
C GLN A 212 14.69 11.35 -6.73
N SER A 213 13.76 12.01 -7.41
CA SER A 213 12.45 11.45 -7.76
C SER A 213 12.58 10.20 -8.64
N ARG A 214 13.42 10.25 -9.69
CA ARG A 214 13.69 9.07 -10.54
C ARG A 214 14.31 7.91 -9.76
N ILE A 215 15.24 8.17 -8.85
CA ILE A 215 15.86 7.14 -8.03
C ILE A 215 14.81 6.49 -7.12
N LEU A 216 13.95 7.30 -6.47
CA LEU A 216 12.86 6.78 -5.65
C LEU A 216 11.93 5.87 -6.46
N GLN A 217 11.48 6.30 -7.63
CA GLN A 217 10.66 5.49 -8.53
C GLN A 217 11.35 4.17 -8.88
N SER A 218 12.64 4.22 -9.19
CA SER A 218 13.42 3.01 -9.51
C SER A 218 13.48 2.04 -8.34
N TYR A 219 13.63 2.52 -7.10
CA TYR A 219 13.59 1.69 -5.91
C TYR A 219 12.21 1.08 -5.68
N LEU A 220 11.14 1.87 -5.81
CA LEU A 220 9.77 1.38 -5.67
C LEU A 220 9.48 0.26 -6.69
N GLN A 221 9.91 0.42 -7.94
CA GLN A 221 9.80 -0.60 -8.98
C GLN A 221 10.69 -1.82 -8.72
N ALA A 222 11.89 -1.63 -8.18
CA ALA A 222 12.79 -2.74 -7.86
C ALA A 222 12.17 -3.65 -6.78
N ILE A 223 11.57 -3.08 -5.73
CA ILE A 223 10.93 -3.86 -4.65
C ILE A 223 9.85 -4.81 -5.18
N ARG A 224 9.17 -4.45 -6.27
CA ARG A 224 8.10 -5.23 -6.90
C ARG A 224 8.58 -6.45 -7.68
N ARG A 225 9.89 -6.57 -7.91
CA ARG A 225 10.46 -7.68 -8.65
C ARG A 225 10.28 -8.99 -7.87
N PRO A 226 9.78 -10.07 -8.50
CA PRO A 226 9.48 -11.32 -7.81
C PRO A 226 10.71 -11.92 -7.12
N GLU A 227 11.91 -11.67 -7.65
CA GLU A 227 13.18 -12.11 -7.06
C GLU A 227 13.45 -11.46 -5.69
N LEU A 228 12.93 -10.26 -5.47
CA LEU A 228 13.10 -9.51 -4.22
C LEU A 228 11.96 -9.75 -3.23
N ALA A 229 10.80 -10.28 -3.65
CA ALA A 229 9.65 -10.47 -2.76
C ALA A 229 9.96 -11.39 -1.57
N VAL A 230 10.66 -12.51 -1.82
CA VAL A 230 11.10 -13.45 -0.76
C VAL A 230 12.08 -12.76 0.19
N LEU A 231 13.03 -12.00 -0.36
CA LEU A 231 14.03 -11.28 0.43
C LEU A 231 13.39 -10.19 1.31
N MET A 232 12.41 -9.43 0.79
CA MET A 232 11.68 -8.43 1.58
C MET A 232 10.94 -9.07 2.75
N ARG A 233 10.35 -10.25 2.52
CA ARG A 233 9.69 -11.05 3.55
C ARG A 233 10.66 -11.48 4.64
N GLU A 234 11.79 -12.07 4.25
CA GLU A 234 12.83 -12.50 5.19
C GLU A 234 13.39 -11.34 6.00
N VAL A 235 13.75 -10.23 5.34
CA VAL A 235 14.30 -9.05 6.02
C VAL A 235 13.32 -8.49 7.04
N PHE A 236 12.03 -8.39 6.70
CA PHE A 236 10.99 -7.93 7.62
C PHE A 236 10.90 -8.81 8.87
N PHE A 237 10.78 -10.14 8.72
CA PHE A 237 10.65 -11.04 9.87
C PHE A 237 11.94 -11.19 10.69
N VAL A 238 13.12 -11.20 10.05
CA VAL A 238 14.42 -11.30 10.73
C VAL A 238 14.73 -10.06 11.54
N THR A 239 14.45 -8.85 11.02
CA THR A 239 14.66 -7.63 11.81
C THR A 239 13.72 -7.53 13.00
N SER A 240 12.60 -8.25 12.95
CA SER A 240 11.58 -8.24 13.99
C SER A 240 11.88 -9.22 15.12
N SER A 241 12.50 -10.38 14.83
CA SER A 241 12.92 -11.33 15.87
C SER A 241 14.09 -10.81 16.70
N ARG A 242 14.96 -10.00 16.12
CA ARG A 242 16.12 -9.40 16.81
C ARG A 242 15.73 -8.30 17.80
N GLY A 243 14.58 -7.65 17.61
CA GLY A 243 14.05 -6.61 18.51
C GLY A 243 13.45 -7.14 19.81
N GLU A 244 13.16 -8.45 19.89
CA GLU A 244 12.54 -9.08 21.08
C GLU A 244 13.55 -9.79 22.00
N GLN A 245 14.83 -9.83 21.65
CA GLN A 245 15.92 -10.38 22.47
C GLN A 245 16.94 -9.31 22.85
N GLY A 246 16.50 -8.31 23.62
CA GLY A 246 17.37 -7.45 24.40
C GLY A 246 17.81 -8.15 25.68
N GLY A 247 18.72 -9.12 25.55
CA GLY A 247 19.38 -9.79 26.68
C GLY A 247 20.80 -10.19 26.28
N THR A 248 21.75 -9.35 26.69
CA THR A 248 23.22 -9.52 26.81
C THR A 248 24.00 -10.36 25.79
N PRO A 249 25.17 -9.87 25.31
CA PRO A 249 26.03 -10.64 24.43
C PRO A 249 26.78 -11.71 25.24
N ASP A 250 26.53 -12.98 24.94
CA ASP A 250 27.51 -14.03 25.22
C ASP A 250 28.02 -14.57 23.88
N ASP A 251 29.34 -14.46 23.74
CA ASP A 251 30.15 -15.13 22.74
C ASP A 251 29.81 -16.61 22.69
N HIS A 252 29.49 -17.12 21.50
CA HIS A 252 30.07 -18.40 21.10
C HIS A 252 30.09 -18.53 19.57
N VAL A 253 31.30 -18.34 19.06
CA VAL A 253 31.79 -18.88 17.80
C VAL A 253 31.45 -20.38 17.73
N SER A 254 30.85 -20.82 16.63
CA SER A 254 31.19 -22.10 16.02
C SER A 254 30.72 -22.19 14.58
N SER A 255 31.70 -22.03 13.69
CA SER A 255 31.69 -22.54 12.31
C SER A 255 31.60 -24.07 12.28
N SER A 256 31.35 -24.57 11.06
CA SER A 256 31.45 -25.96 10.56
C SER A 256 30.13 -26.73 10.49
N ALA A 257 29.84 -27.54 9.48
CA ALA A 257 30.43 -27.72 8.16
C ALA A 257 29.41 -28.48 7.32
N THR A 258 29.60 -28.35 6.01
CA THR A 258 29.13 -29.19 4.91
C THR A 258 29.03 -30.69 5.25
N THR A 259 27.90 -31.31 4.93
CA THR A 259 27.87 -32.69 4.45
C THR A 259 26.81 -32.88 3.37
N ASN A 260 27.27 -33.47 2.27
CA ASN A 260 26.54 -33.82 1.07
C ASN A 260 25.49 -34.90 1.37
N SER A 261 24.33 -34.81 0.73
CA SER A 261 23.51 -35.99 0.43
C SER A 261 22.96 -35.89 -0.99
N THR A 262 23.71 -36.52 -1.89
CA THR A 262 23.32 -36.92 -3.23
C THR A 262 22.18 -37.94 -3.12
N ALA A 263 21.07 -37.70 -3.82
CA ALA A 263 20.08 -38.73 -4.12
C ALA A 263 19.70 -38.61 -5.59
N GLU A 264 20.13 -39.62 -6.34
CA GLU A 264 19.76 -39.88 -7.72
C GLU A 264 18.23 -40.02 -7.85
N ILE A 265 17.64 -39.35 -8.83
CA ILE A 265 16.31 -39.71 -9.33
C ILE A 265 16.41 -39.96 -10.82
N ILE A 266 16.14 -41.21 -11.15
CA ILE A 266 16.04 -41.84 -12.46
C ILE A 266 15.02 -41.11 -13.32
N SER A 267 15.41 -40.81 -14.55
CA SER A 267 14.52 -40.41 -15.65
C SER A 267 14.05 -41.65 -16.41
N PRO A 268 12.79 -41.69 -16.87
CA PRO A 268 12.50 -42.27 -18.18
C PRO A 268 11.77 -41.28 -19.10
N VAL A 269 12.09 -41.43 -20.39
CA VAL A 269 11.77 -40.61 -21.55
C VAL A 269 10.34 -40.92 -22.09
N PRO A 270 9.88 -40.34 -23.23
CA PRO A 270 8.73 -39.44 -23.32
C PRO A 270 7.45 -40.14 -23.84
N SER A 271 6.28 -39.61 -23.51
CA SER A 271 5.05 -39.91 -24.25
C SER A 271 4.44 -38.62 -24.78
N GLU A 272 4.36 -38.56 -26.10
CA GLU A 272 3.67 -37.55 -26.88
C GLU A 272 2.15 -37.58 -26.61
N GLY A 273 1.50 -36.42 -26.79
CA GLY A 273 0.09 -36.35 -27.15
C GLY A 273 -0.93 -36.08 -26.04
N SER A 274 -0.92 -34.87 -25.47
CA SER A 274 -2.20 -34.27 -25.04
C SER A 274 -2.13 -32.75 -25.12
N VAL A 275 -2.71 -32.23 -26.21
CA VAL A 275 -2.98 -30.81 -26.40
C VAL A 275 -4.05 -30.41 -25.38
N TYR A 276 -3.63 -29.92 -24.21
CA TYR A 276 -4.53 -29.17 -23.33
C TYR A 276 -4.44 -27.69 -23.70
N PRO A 277 -5.56 -27.04 -24.06
CA PRO A 277 -5.55 -25.61 -24.32
C PRO A 277 -5.16 -24.88 -23.03
N GLN A 278 -4.21 -23.98 -23.20
CA GLN A 278 -3.67 -23.01 -22.25
C GLN A 278 -4.82 -22.39 -21.41
N VAL A 279 -4.96 -22.87 -20.17
CA VAL A 279 -6.02 -22.42 -19.27
C VAL A 279 -5.76 -20.96 -18.91
N GLN A 280 -6.68 -20.10 -19.33
CA GLN A 280 -6.71 -18.69 -18.98
C GLN A 280 -6.63 -18.49 -17.45
N PRO A 281 -6.01 -17.39 -16.98
CA PRO A 281 -6.16 -16.95 -15.60
C PRO A 281 -7.64 -16.89 -15.24
N LEU A 282 -8.00 -17.30 -14.03
CA LEU A 282 -9.37 -17.35 -13.49
C LEU A 282 -10.04 -15.96 -13.33
N GLN A 283 -9.69 -14.99 -14.17
CA GLN A 283 -10.10 -13.59 -14.13
C GLN A 283 -11.50 -13.32 -14.72
N ALA A 284 -12.30 -14.35 -14.99
CA ALA A 284 -13.66 -14.20 -15.53
C ALA A 284 -14.78 -14.61 -14.56
N ALA A 285 -14.49 -14.98 -13.31
CA ALA A 285 -15.55 -15.32 -12.38
C ALA A 285 -16.13 -14.05 -11.74
N LEU A 286 -17.37 -13.72 -12.13
CA LEU A 286 -18.42 -13.01 -11.37
C LEU A 286 -19.00 -11.71 -11.97
N HIS A 287 -18.79 -11.45 -13.26
CA HIS A 287 -19.87 -10.82 -14.05
C HIS A 287 -20.69 -11.94 -14.69
N PHE A 288 -21.57 -12.54 -13.89
CA PHE A 288 -22.48 -13.55 -14.36
C PHE A 288 -23.89 -12.99 -14.34
N ASP A 289 -24.34 -12.51 -15.49
CA ASP A 289 -25.72 -12.83 -15.88
C ASP A 289 -25.81 -14.36 -15.88
N THR A 290 -26.38 -14.88 -14.79
CA THR A 290 -26.89 -16.25 -14.63
C THR A 290 -25.99 -17.38 -15.17
N VAL A 291 -24.95 -17.77 -14.42
CA VAL A 291 -24.37 -19.12 -14.63
C VAL A 291 -25.41 -20.14 -14.24
N ASP A 292 -25.65 -21.15 -15.08
CA ASP A 292 -26.59 -22.22 -14.79
C ASP A 292 -26.42 -22.76 -13.36
N GLY A 293 -27.47 -22.56 -12.54
CA GLY A 293 -27.55 -23.04 -11.16
C GLY A 293 -26.97 -22.13 -10.08
N PHE A 294 -26.79 -20.83 -10.33
CA PHE A 294 -26.66 -19.78 -9.28
C PHE A 294 -27.94 -18.94 -9.23
N GLY A 295 -28.33 -18.47 -8.04
CA GLY A 295 -29.54 -17.65 -7.84
C GLY A 295 -29.28 -16.15 -7.93
N ASP A 296 -30.32 -15.37 -7.59
CA ASP A 296 -30.39 -13.91 -7.79
C ASP A 296 -29.36 -13.10 -6.98
N TRP A 297 -28.77 -13.68 -5.94
CA TRP A 297 -27.72 -13.00 -5.17
C TRP A 297 -26.37 -13.13 -5.89
N ASN A 298 -25.87 -11.98 -6.35
CA ASN A 298 -24.52 -11.85 -6.89
C ASN A 298 -23.48 -12.24 -5.85
N ILE A 299 -22.57 -13.14 -6.22
CA ILE A 299 -21.47 -13.60 -5.36
C ILE A 299 -20.20 -12.83 -5.73
N HIS A 300 -19.49 -12.28 -4.76
CA HIS A 300 -18.17 -11.68 -4.95
C HIS A 300 -17.13 -12.50 -4.19
N ILE A 301 -16.21 -13.15 -4.91
CA ILE A 301 -15.17 -14.00 -4.33
C ILE A 301 -13.90 -13.16 -4.12
N THR A 302 -13.37 -13.13 -2.90
CA THR A 302 -12.06 -12.49 -2.63
C THR A 302 -10.92 -13.35 -3.18
N GLY A 303 -9.74 -12.75 -3.39
CA GLY A 303 -8.55 -13.50 -3.86
C GLY A 303 -8.21 -14.71 -2.97
N ARG A 304 -8.44 -14.60 -1.66
CA ARG A 304 -8.29 -15.73 -0.74
C ARG A 304 -9.27 -16.86 -1.03
N ALA A 305 -10.57 -16.53 -1.13
CA ALA A 305 -11.60 -17.52 -1.43
C ALA A 305 -11.34 -18.21 -2.78
N GLU A 306 -10.81 -17.48 -3.77
CA GLU A 306 -10.36 -18.05 -5.03
C GLU A 306 -9.20 -19.05 -4.84
N SER A 307 -8.19 -18.70 -4.05
CA SER A 307 -7.07 -19.59 -3.72
C SER A 307 -7.53 -20.83 -2.96
N ASP A 308 -8.44 -20.71 -1.99
CA ASP A 308 -9.03 -21.85 -1.27
C ASP A 308 -9.80 -22.77 -2.24
N LEU A 309 -10.62 -22.20 -3.14
CA LEU A 309 -11.35 -22.97 -4.15
C LEU A 309 -10.40 -23.73 -5.08
N ARG A 310 -9.32 -23.09 -5.53
CA ARG A 310 -8.29 -23.74 -6.36
C ARG A 310 -7.56 -24.84 -5.61
N PHE A 311 -7.27 -24.63 -4.32
CA PHE A 311 -6.63 -25.62 -3.46
C PHE A 311 -7.51 -26.86 -3.30
N PHE A 312 -8.77 -26.69 -2.88
CA PHE A 312 -9.69 -27.82 -2.68
C PHE A 312 -10.01 -28.54 -3.98
N ARG A 313 -10.17 -27.82 -5.11
CA ARG A 313 -10.37 -28.45 -6.42
C ARG A 313 -9.25 -29.45 -6.77
N ARG A 314 -8.01 -29.17 -6.36
CA ARG A 314 -6.85 -30.04 -6.63
C ARG A 314 -6.62 -31.13 -5.59
N ARG A 315 -6.83 -30.81 -4.30
CA ARG A 315 -6.38 -31.63 -3.17
C ARG A 315 -7.51 -32.35 -2.43
N ASP A 316 -8.70 -31.76 -2.42
CA ASP A 316 -9.89 -32.32 -1.75
C ASP A 316 -11.17 -31.99 -2.56
N PRO A 317 -11.44 -32.77 -3.62
CA PRO A 317 -12.59 -32.55 -4.50
C PRO A 317 -13.93 -32.62 -3.75
N LYS A 318 -14.01 -33.44 -2.68
CA LYS A 318 -15.24 -33.57 -1.88
C LYS A 318 -15.54 -32.29 -1.13
N LEU A 319 -14.53 -31.70 -0.49
CA LEU A 319 -14.72 -30.42 0.19
C LEU A 319 -15.00 -29.30 -0.81
N PHE A 320 -14.37 -29.32 -1.99
CA PHE A 320 -14.68 -28.39 -3.08
C PHE A 320 -16.15 -28.45 -3.50
N ASP A 321 -16.72 -29.64 -3.71
CA ASP A 321 -18.13 -29.81 -4.07
C ASP A 321 -19.07 -29.26 -2.98
N ILE A 322 -18.71 -29.44 -1.71
CA ILE A 322 -19.48 -28.93 -0.56
C ILE A 322 -19.42 -27.40 -0.50
N VAL A 323 -18.24 -26.81 -0.71
CA VAL A 323 -18.06 -25.36 -0.76
C VAL A 323 -18.89 -24.77 -1.90
N LEU A 324 -18.79 -25.34 -3.11
CA LEU A 324 -19.53 -24.87 -4.27
C LEU A 324 -21.04 -25.00 -4.08
N LYS A 325 -21.50 -26.11 -3.49
CA LYS A 325 -22.90 -26.29 -3.09
C LYS A 325 -23.35 -25.19 -2.14
N LYS A 326 -22.54 -24.86 -1.12
CA LYS A 326 -22.89 -23.81 -0.15
C LYS A 326 -22.97 -22.42 -0.79
N ILE A 327 -22.04 -22.08 -1.69
CA ILE A 327 -22.09 -20.83 -2.44
C ILE A 327 -23.36 -20.77 -3.30
N LYS A 328 -23.76 -21.87 -3.93
CA LYS A 328 -25.03 -21.95 -4.68
C LYS A 328 -26.24 -21.80 -3.78
N GLU A 329 -26.31 -22.47 -2.63
CA GLU A 329 -27.42 -22.29 -1.67
C GLU A 329 -27.56 -20.81 -1.27
N LEU A 330 -26.44 -20.15 -0.96
CA LEU A 330 -26.41 -18.72 -0.62
C LEU A 330 -26.82 -17.82 -1.79
N SER A 331 -26.41 -18.12 -3.02
CA SER A 331 -26.81 -17.32 -4.18
C SER A 331 -28.33 -17.39 -4.45
N HIS A 332 -29.00 -18.46 -4.06
CA HIS A 332 -30.47 -18.57 -4.10
C HIS A 332 -31.18 -17.96 -2.89
N GLY A 333 -30.46 -17.29 -1.98
CA GLY A 333 -31.04 -16.70 -0.79
C GLY A 333 -31.40 -17.70 0.31
N GLN A 334 -30.81 -18.90 0.32
CA GLN A 334 -31.09 -19.92 1.34
C GLN A 334 -30.35 -19.64 2.66
N PHE A 335 -30.81 -18.62 3.38
CA PHE A 335 -30.27 -18.17 4.67
C PHE A 335 -30.81 -18.99 5.85
N SER A 336 -30.48 -20.27 5.89
CA SER A 336 -30.82 -21.16 7.01
C SER A 336 -29.95 -20.86 8.25
N ARG A 337 -30.33 -21.37 9.43
CA ARG A 337 -29.53 -21.25 10.67
C ARG A 337 -28.10 -21.79 10.51
N ASP A 338 -27.92 -22.81 9.67
CA ASP A 338 -26.61 -23.39 9.39
C ASP A 338 -25.85 -22.62 8.30
N ASN A 339 -26.52 -21.87 7.43
CA ASN A 339 -25.91 -21.11 6.33
C ASN A 339 -25.70 -19.62 6.63
N HIS A 340 -26.36 -19.10 7.66
CA HIS A 340 -26.43 -17.68 7.94
C HIS A 340 -26.40 -17.43 9.44
N LYS A 341 -25.34 -17.93 10.09
CA LYS A 341 -25.09 -17.63 11.50
C LYS A 341 -24.16 -16.44 11.58
N GLN A 342 -24.58 -15.39 12.26
CA GLN A 342 -23.70 -14.26 12.54
C GLN A 342 -22.56 -14.70 13.45
N LEU A 343 -21.34 -14.25 13.16
CA LEU A 343 -20.21 -14.44 14.06
C LEU A 343 -20.49 -13.74 15.38
N ASP A 344 -20.41 -14.51 16.47
CA ASP A 344 -20.57 -14.00 17.83
C ASP A 344 -19.32 -13.21 18.24
N LEU A 345 -19.28 -11.95 17.80
CA LEU A 345 -18.24 -10.97 18.11
C LEU A 345 -18.71 -10.15 19.32
N ALA A 346 -18.40 -10.59 20.54
CA ALA A 346 -18.85 -9.91 21.76
C ALA A 346 -18.54 -8.38 21.75
N GLY A 347 -19.60 -7.56 21.82
CA GLY A 347 -19.54 -6.11 22.00
C GLY A 347 -20.58 -5.33 21.20
N SER A 348 -21.03 -4.19 21.74
CA SER A 348 -21.94 -3.22 21.11
C SER A 348 -21.35 -2.47 19.91
N ASP A 349 -20.15 -2.84 19.44
CA ASP A 349 -19.37 -2.14 18.41
C ASP A 349 -19.35 -2.85 17.05
N ILE A 350 -20.17 -3.89 16.84
CA ILE A 350 -20.31 -4.50 15.51
C ILE A 350 -21.08 -3.51 14.62
N GLN A 351 -20.38 -2.86 13.69
CA GLN A 351 -20.98 -1.92 12.75
C GLN A 351 -21.49 -2.61 11.48
N ILE A 352 -20.84 -3.69 11.06
CA ILE A 352 -21.18 -4.49 9.86
C ILE A 352 -21.15 -5.98 10.23
N PRO A 353 -22.27 -6.70 10.09
CA PRO A 353 -22.34 -8.14 10.37
C PRO A 353 -21.47 -8.98 9.44
N ILE A 354 -20.82 -9.99 10.02
CA ILE A 354 -20.09 -11.03 9.29
C ILE A 354 -20.74 -12.38 9.62
N TYR A 355 -20.94 -13.20 8.60
CA TYR A 355 -21.69 -14.45 8.69
C TYR A 355 -20.80 -15.67 8.41
N GLU A 356 -21.15 -16.78 9.04
CA GLU A 356 -20.61 -18.11 8.78
C GLU A 356 -21.70 -19.04 8.21
N ALA A 357 -21.31 -19.81 7.19
CA ALA A 357 -22.05 -20.99 6.75
C ALA A 357 -21.27 -22.26 7.13
N LYS A 358 -21.95 -23.19 7.80
CA LYS A 358 -21.42 -24.46 8.24
C LYS A 358 -21.21 -25.40 7.05
N MET A 359 -20.01 -25.95 6.95
CA MET A 359 -19.66 -26.99 5.99
C MET A 359 -19.49 -28.33 6.72
N THR A 360 -18.52 -29.14 6.33
CA THR A 360 -18.15 -30.38 7.03
C THR A 360 -17.19 -30.11 8.18
N GLY A 361 -17.33 -30.88 9.26
CA GLY A 361 -16.46 -30.81 10.43
C GLY A 361 -16.39 -29.41 11.05
N ASP A 362 -15.16 -28.90 11.20
CA ASP A 362 -14.85 -27.60 11.79
C ASP A 362 -14.75 -26.46 10.76
N SER A 363 -14.94 -26.75 9.47
CA SER A 363 -14.80 -25.78 8.38
C SER A 363 -16.05 -24.93 8.20
N ARG A 364 -15.85 -23.65 7.89
CA ARG A 364 -16.87 -22.61 7.71
C ARG A 364 -16.55 -21.78 6.47
N LEU A 365 -17.57 -21.49 5.68
CA LEU A 365 -17.51 -20.47 4.64
C LEU A 365 -17.84 -19.14 5.32
N VAL A 366 -16.94 -18.16 5.24
CA VAL A 366 -17.15 -16.84 5.87
C VAL A 366 -17.47 -15.81 4.80
N TYR A 367 -18.51 -15.02 5.01
CA TYR A 367 -19.01 -14.04 4.04
C TYR A 367 -19.71 -12.87 4.74
N GLN A 368 -20.03 -11.84 3.95
CA GLN A 368 -20.89 -10.74 4.37
C GLN A 368 -21.84 -10.32 3.24
N VAL A 369 -22.86 -9.55 3.60
CA VAL A 369 -23.62 -8.73 2.65
C VAL A 369 -22.84 -7.44 2.43
N ASP A 370 -22.43 -7.19 1.20
CA ASP A 370 -21.72 -5.98 0.78
C ASP A 370 -22.58 -5.17 -0.19
N CYS A 371 -22.30 -3.88 -0.34
CA CYS A 371 -22.92 -3.02 -1.33
C CYS A 371 -21.85 -2.50 -2.28
N VAL A 372 -22.01 -2.79 -3.56
CA VAL A 372 -21.08 -2.36 -4.62
C VAL A 372 -21.82 -1.49 -5.62
N THR A 373 -21.16 -0.44 -6.10
CA THR A 373 -21.67 0.40 -7.18
C THR A 373 -21.21 -0.21 -8.50
N GLU A 374 -22.16 -0.70 -9.29
CA GLU A 374 -21.91 -1.14 -10.66
C GLU A 374 -22.32 -0.04 -11.65
N TYR A 375 -21.49 0.13 -12.69
CA TYR A 375 -21.82 0.99 -13.82
C TYR A 375 -22.55 0.14 -14.87
N ILE A 376 -23.88 0.12 -14.82
CA ILE A 376 -24.67 -0.55 -15.84
C ILE A 376 -24.73 0.33 -17.10
N LYS A 377 -24.18 -0.16 -18.21
CA LYS A 377 -24.51 0.31 -19.56
C LYS A 377 -25.71 -0.50 -20.06
N GLN A 378 -26.92 -0.04 -19.80
CA GLN A 378 -28.12 -0.66 -20.37
C GLN A 378 -28.51 0.07 -21.67
N GLU A 379 -28.44 -0.63 -22.81
CA GLU A 379 -29.13 -0.22 -24.03
C GLU A 379 -30.58 -0.70 -23.96
N ILE A 380 -31.45 0.08 -23.31
CA ILE A 380 -32.90 -0.14 -23.38
C ILE A 380 -33.47 0.91 -24.33
N GLY A 381 -33.63 0.53 -25.61
CA GLY A 381 -34.14 1.43 -26.66
C GLY A 381 -33.26 2.66 -26.88
N ASN A 382 -33.73 3.59 -27.72
CA ASN A 382 -32.98 4.79 -28.16
C ASN A 382 -32.65 5.81 -27.05
N MET A 383 -32.51 5.42 -25.79
CA MET A 383 -32.14 6.29 -24.67
C MET A 383 -30.98 5.67 -23.87
N ARG A 384 -29.81 6.32 -23.96
CA ARG A 384 -28.64 5.99 -23.13
C ARG A 384 -28.83 6.56 -21.73
N HIS A 385 -29.15 5.70 -20.75
CA HIS A 385 -29.07 6.07 -19.34
C HIS A 385 -27.72 5.61 -18.76
N ASN A 386 -26.85 6.56 -18.41
CA ASN A 386 -25.66 6.30 -17.59
C ASN A 386 -26.06 6.50 -16.12
N GLY A 387 -26.56 5.45 -15.47
CA GLY A 387 -26.88 5.46 -14.04
C GLY A 387 -25.87 4.63 -13.26
N GLN A 388 -25.35 5.16 -12.15
CA GLN A 388 -24.75 4.33 -11.11
C GLN A 388 -25.88 3.54 -10.45
N CYS A 389 -25.84 2.22 -10.51
CA CYS A 389 -26.72 1.40 -9.70
C CYS A 389 -25.89 0.79 -8.56
N GLU A 390 -26.46 0.79 -7.37
CA GLU A 390 -25.85 0.06 -6.25
C GLU A 390 -26.57 -1.26 -6.08
N GLN A 391 -25.78 -2.33 -6.00
CA GLN A 391 -26.29 -3.68 -5.84
C GLN A 391 -25.72 -4.31 -4.57
N GLN A 392 -26.59 -5.02 -3.83
CA GLN A 392 -26.18 -5.88 -2.75
C GLN A 392 -25.59 -7.17 -3.29
N VAL A 393 -24.45 -7.57 -2.75
CA VAL A 393 -23.71 -8.78 -3.16
C VAL A 393 -23.29 -9.57 -1.93
N LEU A 394 -23.13 -10.87 -2.09
CA LEU A 394 -22.54 -11.74 -1.07
C LEU A 394 -21.04 -11.80 -1.29
N ARG A 395 -20.28 -11.05 -0.48
CA ARG A 395 -18.83 -11.09 -0.50
C ARG A 395 -18.31 -12.27 0.32
N VAL A 396 -17.76 -13.28 -0.34
CA VAL A 396 -17.18 -14.48 0.25
C VAL A 396 -15.70 -14.25 0.54
N PHE A 397 -15.32 -14.32 1.82
CA PHE A 397 -13.95 -14.08 2.28
C PHE A 397 -13.05 -15.31 2.18
N GLY A 398 -13.61 -16.52 2.29
CA GLY A 398 -12.84 -17.77 2.19
C GLY A 398 -13.36 -18.88 3.08
N ILE A 399 -12.56 -19.93 3.21
CA ILE A 399 -12.86 -21.13 3.99
C ILE A 399 -11.94 -21.17 5.22
N TYR A 400 -12.56 -21.23 6.40
CA TYR A 400 -11.87 -21.13 7.69
C TYR A 400 -12.29 -22.27 8.61
N THR A 401 -11.37 -22.73 9.45
CA THR A 401 -11.72 -23.56 10.62
C THR A 401 -12.17 -22.69 11.78
N HIS A 402 -12.95 -23.25 12.71
CA HIS A 402 -13.36 -22.53 13.93
C HIS A 402 -12.15 -21.97 14.73
N LYS A 403 -10.97 -22.59 14.64
CA LYS A 403 -9.73 -22.10 15.28
C LYS A 403 -9.14 -20.88 14.58
N GLN A 404 -9.27 -20.79 13.26
CA GLN A 404 -8.82 -19.65 12.44
C GLN A 404 -9.77 -18.45 12.55
N MET A 405 -11.02 -18.67 12.98
CA MET A 405 -12.03 -17.63 13.15
C MET A 405 -11.87 -16.86 14.47
N LYS A 406 -10.65 -16.39 14.75
CA LYS A 406 -10.34 -15.62 15.96
C LYS A 406 -11.19 -14.35 16.03
N ARG A 407 -11.88 -14.14 17.15
CA ARG A 407 -12.83 -13.03 17.36
C ARG A 407 -12.22 -11.63 17.11
N ARG A 408 -10.96 -11.41 17.51
CA ARG A 408 -10.30 -10.09 17.35
C ARG A 408 -10.18 -9.66 15.89
N PHE A 409 -9.80 -10.58 15.01
CA PHE A 409 -9.62 -10.33 13.59
C PHE A 409 -10.94 -9.90 12.93
N TRP A 410 -11.99 -10.72 13.08
CA TRP A 410 -13.30 -10.42 12.48
C TRP A 410 -13.97 -9.18 13.09
N LYS A 411 -13.66 -8.84 14.35
CA LYS A 411 -14.06 -7.57 14.96
C LYS A 411 -13.41 -6.37 14.26
N ALA A 412 -12.12 -6.45 13.95
CA ALA A 412 -11.39 -5.42 13.21
C ALA A 412 -11.95 -5.25 11.78
N VAL A 413 -12.22 -6.37 11.09
CA VAL A 413 -12.85 -6.36 9.75
C VAL A 413 -14.22 -5.68 9.79
N SER A 414 -15.10 -6.07 10.72
CA SER A 414 -16.43 -5.45 10.91
C SER A 414 -16.32 -3.94 11.17
N HIS A 415 -15.39 -3.52 12.05
CA HIS A 415 -15.20 -2.12 12.38
C HIS A 415 -14.69 -1.30 11.19
N ASN A 416 -13.71 -1.83 10.44
CA ASN A 416 -13.17 -1.16 9.27
C ASN A 416 -14.24 -0.93 8.20
N LEU A 417 -15.10 -1.92 7.96
CA LEU A 417 -16.20 -1.81 7.01
C LEU A 417 -17.25 -0.78 7.46
N GLY A 418 -17.49 -0.67 8.78
CA GLY A 418 -18.36 0.35 9.33
C GLY A 418 -17.86 1.79 9.14
N GLY A 419 -16.53 1.96 8.98
CA GLY A 419 -15.89 3.24 8.66
C GLY A 419 -16.23 3.79 7.26
N LYS A 420 -16.93 3.02 6.40
CA LYS A 420 -17.38 3.46 5.07
C LYS A 420 -18.58 4.42 5.08
N GLY A 421 -19.06 4.81 6.26
CA GLY A 421 -20.14 5.79 6.44
C GLY A 421 -21.48 5.16 6.81
N SER A 422 -22.39 5.97 7.36
CA SER A 422 -23.71 5.53 7.83
C SER A 422 -24.57 4.96 6.70
N GLU A 423 -24.49 5.56 5.52
CA GLU A 423 -25.28 5.12 4.36
C GLU A 423 -24.89 3.73 3.86
N TYR A 424 -23.59 3.42 3.83
CA TYR A 424 -23.11 2.07 3.54
C TYR A 424 -23.61 1.07 4.58
N ARG A 425 -23.51 1.42 5.88
CA ARG A 425 -23.97 0.57 6.98
C ARG A 425 -25.45 0.27 6.89
N ASP A 426 -26.27 1.28 6.65
CA ASP A 426 -27.72 1.11 6.53
C ASP A 426 -28.06 0.20 5.35
N ARG A 427 -27.34 0.34 4.24
CA ARG A 427 -27.55 -0.48 3.04
C ARG A 427 -27.10 -1.93 3.20
N THR A 428 -25.99 -2.20 3.90
CA THR A 428 -25.54 -3.57 4.19
C THR A 428 -26.34 -4.24 5.30
N ASN A 429 -26.96 -3.45 6.20
CA ASN A 429 -27.77 -3.95 7.32
C ASN A 429 -29.26 -4.05 7.00
N LYS A 430 -29.73 -3.50 5.87
CA LYS A 430 -31.12 -3.66 5.42
C LYS A 430 -31.46 -5.14 5.35
N ASP A 431 -32.52 -5.51 6.08
CA ASP A 431 -32.94 -6.89 6.32
C ASP A 431 -32.88 -7.72 5.03
N ILE A 432 -32.02 -8.72 5.02
CA ILE A 432 -32.16 -9.86 4.13
C ILE A 432 -33.58 -10.37 4.37
N PRO A 433 -34.48 -10.37 3.37
CA PRO A 433 -35.83 -10.82 3.57
C PRO A 433 -35.78 -12.27 4.03
N LEU A 434 -36.04 -12.51 5.32
CA LEU A 434 -36.35 -13.83 5.85
C LEU A 434 -37.67 -14.38 5.25
N SER A 435 -38.23 -13.74 4.22
CA SER A 435 -39.45 -14.14 3.52
C SER A 435 -39.30 -15.40 2.66
N GLN A 436 -38.13 -16.04 2.62
CA GLN A 436 -37.99 -17.42 2.15
C GLN A 436 -37.81 -18.44 3.29
N ALA A 437 -37.91 -18.04 4.57
CA ALA A 437 -38.01 -18.94 5.72
C ALA A 437 -39.44 -19.49 5.88
N VAL A 438 -39.91 -20.23 4.87
CA VAL A 438 -41.12 -21.07 4.93
C VAL A 438 -40.68 -22.38 4.27
N LEU A 439 -40.23 -23.41 5.00
CA LEU A 439 -41.03 -24.31 5.82
C LEU A 439 -40.10 -25.13 6.72
N THR A 440 -40.20 -24.96 8.04
CA THR A 440 -40.23 -26.07 9.02
C THR A 440 -40.53 -25.44 10.37
N GLY A 441 -41.73 -25.71 10.87
CA GLY A 441 -42.35 -24.96 11.95
C GLY A 441 -41.63 -25.06 13.31
N LYS A 442 -41.59 -23.95 14.03
CA LYS A 442 -42.40 -23.72 15.25
C LYS A 442 -42.09 -22.32 15.81
N HIS A 443 -43.16 -21.67 16.27
CA HIS A 443 -43.29 -20.36 16.91
C HIS A 443 -42.02 -19.74 17.52
N VAL A 444 -41.79 -18.46 17.20
CA VAL A 444 -41.18 -17.51 18.14
C VAL A 444 -42.07 -16.27 18.21
N MET A 445 -42.59 -16.02 19.42
CA MET A 445 -43.33 -14.81 19.77
C MET A 445 -42.44 -13.57 19.66
N ARG A 446 -43.00 -12.48 19.13
CA ARG A 446 -42.52 -11.13 19.38
C ARG A 446 -42.80 -10.74 20.82
N VAL A 447 -41.80 -10.24 21.53
CA VAL A 447 -42.00 -9.33 22.67
C VAL A 447 -41.38 -7.99 22.29
N ARG A 448 -42.11 -6.93 22.61
CA ARG A 448 -41.90 -5.52 22.26
C ARG A 448 -40.64 -4.92 22.85
#